data_AF-A0A7X2D4D8-F1
#
_entry.id   AF-A0A7X2D4D8-F1
#
_cell.length_a   1.000
_cell.length_b   1.000
_cell.length_c   1.000
_cell.angle_alpha   90.00
_cell.angle_beta   90.00
_cell.angle_gamma   90.00
#
_symmetry.space_group_name_H-M   'P 1'
#
loop_
_entity.id
_entity.type
_entity.pdbx_description
1 polymer ?
#
loop_
_entity_poly.entity_id
_entity_poly.type
_entity_poly.pdbx_seq_one_letter_code
_entity_poly.pdbx_strand_id
1 'polypeptide(L)' 'MRVEIRRVWDENFGVSGADKVWRQLRREGLEVARCTVERLMRDMGLQGAVR' A
#
# COMPACT_ATOMS: atom_id res chain seq x y z
N MET A 1 0.10 -6.76 -8.50
CA MET A 1 -0.57 -5.83 -7.56
C MET A 1 -0.26 -6.09 -6.09
N ARG A 2 -0.43 -7.32 -5.54
CA ARG A 2 0.05 -7.64 -4.18
C ARG A 2 1.57 -7.42 -4.00
N VAL A 3 2.35 -7.78 -5.02
CA VAL A 3 3.81 -7.54 -5.07
C VAL A 3 4.13 -6.06 -5.02
N GLU A 4 3.52 -5.24 -5.89
CA GLU A 4 3.70 -3.77 -5.86
C GLU A 4 3.33 -3.14 -4.51
N ILE A 5 2.20 -3.55 -3.92
CA ILE A 5 1.77 -3.09 -2.59
C ILE A 5 2.81 -3.47 -1.53
N ARG A 6 3.32 -4.71 -1.55
CA ARG A 6 4.37 -5.17 -0.63
C ARG A 6 5.65 -4.37 -0.80
N ARG A 7 6.13 -4.23 -2.05
CA ARG A 7 7.34 -3.48 -2.40
C ARG A 7 7.26 -2.05 -1.88
N VAL A 8 6.18 -1.33 -2.22
CA VAL A 8 5.97 0.05 -1.76
C VAL A 8 5.87 0.13 -0.23
N TRP A 9 5.22 -0.85 0.42
CA TRP A 9 5.13 -0.89 1.88
C TRP A 9 6.49 -1.14 2.54
N ASP A 10 7.29 -2.06 2.02
CA ASP A 10 8.65 -2.37 2.49
C ASP A 10 9.61 -1.20 2.26
N GLU A 11 9.54 -0.52 1.10
CA GLU A 11 10.29 0.71 0.79
C GLU A 11 9.97 1.85 1.78
N ASN A 12 8.78 1.82 2.39
CA ASN A 12 8.34 2.77 3.41
C ASN A 12 8.53 2.24 4.86
N PHE A 13 9.39 1.24 5.05
CA PHE A 13 9.71 0.61 6.35
C PHE A 13 8.48 0.09 7.11
N GLY A 14 7.40 -0.24 6.40
CA GLY A 14 6.15 -0.69 6.99
C GLY A 14 5.37 0.35 7.80
N VAL A 15 5.80 1.61 7.79
CA VAL A 15 5.11 2.71 8.49
C VAL A 15 3.88 3.17 7.71
N SER A 16 3.88 2.97 6.39
CA SER A 16 2.84 3.49 5.50
C SER A 16 1.58 2.63 5.51
N GLY A 17 0.46 3.22 5.93
CA GLY A 17 -0.87 2.64 5.74
C GLY A 17 -1.33 2.72 4.27
N ALA A 18 -2.49 2.14 4.00
CA ALA A 18 -3.03 2.00 2.66
C ALA A 18 -3.14 3.31 1.87
N ASP A 19 -3.41 4.44 2.53
CA ASP A 19 -3.51 5.73 1.87
C ASP A 19 -2.14 6.21 1.33
N LYS A 20 -1.05 6.00 2.06
CA LYS A 20 0.31 6.36 1.60
C LYS A 20 0.79 5.41 0.50
N VAL A 21 0.54 4.11 0.66
CA VAL A 21 0.85 3.10 -0.37
C VAL A 21 0.10 3.41 -1.67
N TRP A 22 -1.20 3.72 -1.58
CA TRP A 22 -2.02 4.10 -2.73
C TRP A 22 -1.48 5.35 -3.45
N ARG A 23 -1.11 6.40 -2.70
CA ARG A 23 -0.52 7.61 -3.30
C ARG A 23 0.79 7.31 -4.03
N GLN A 24 1.63 6.46 -3.47
CA GLN A 24 2.90 6.07 -4.09
C GLN A 24 2.68 5.25 -5.36
N LEU A 25 1.76 4.27 -5.35
CA LEU A 25 1.37 3.51 -6.54
C LEU A 25 0.88 4.44 -7.66
N ARG A 26 0.05 5.45 -7.34
CA ARG A 26 -0.38 6.44 -8.35
C ARG A 26 0.76 7.30 -8.89
N ARG A 27 1.78 7.62 -8.07
CA ARG A 27 2.97 8.35 -8.53
C ARG A 27 3.83 7.52 -9.47
N GLU A 28 3.83 6.20 -9.31
CA GLU A 28 4.50 5.24 -10.20
C GLU A 28 3.66 4.89 -11.45
N GLY A 29 2.50 5.54 -11.63
CA GLY A 29 1.62 5.32 -12.79
C GLY A 29 0.70 4.11 -12.67
N LEU A 30 0.63 3.48 -11.49
CA LEU A 30 -0.27 2.36 -11.23
C LEU A 30 -1.65 2.88 -10.83
N GLU A 31 -2.60 2.85 -11.76
CA GLU A 31 -3.99 3.17 -11.49
C GLU A 31 -4.69 2.00 -10.78
N VAL A 32 -4.71 2.07 -9.46
CA VAL A 32 -5.44 1.15 -8.60
C VAL A 32 -6.41 1.93 -7.71
N ALA A 33 -7.63 1.41 -7.57
CA ALA A 33 -8.60 1.97 -6.65
C ALA A 33 -8.09 1.86 -5.21
N ARG A 34 -8.28 2.91 -4.40
CA ARG A 34 -7.84 2.93 -2.99
C ARG A 34 -8.43 1.76 -2.19
N CYS A 35 -9.71 1.44 -2.39
CA CYS A 35 -10.38 0.31 -1.74
C CYS A 35 -9.72 -1.04 -2.07
N THR A 36 -9.13 -1.18 -3.26
CA THR A 36 -8.36 -2.36 -3.65
C THR A 36 -7.06 -2.45 -2.88
N VAL A 37 -6.34 -1.33 -2.69
CA VAL A 37 -5.12 -1.28 -1.87
C VAL A 37 -5.42 -1.64 -0.42
N GLU A 38 -6.46 -1.02 0.16
CA GLU A 38 -6.90 -1.28 1.54
C GLU A 38 -7.26 -2.76 1.76
N ARG A 39 -8.04 -3.35 0.84
CA ARG A 39 -8.42 -4.77 0.90
C ARG A 39 -7.20 -5.68 0.77
N LEU A 40 -6.34 -5.46 -0.22
CA LEU A 40 -5.17 -6.31 -0.45
C LEU A 40 -4.16 -6.20 0.69
N MET A 41 -3.99 -5.02 1.30
CA MET A 41 -3.18 -4.88 2.50
C MET A 41 -3.75 -5.68 3.67
N ARG A 42 -5.07 -5.62 3.91
CA ARG A 42 -5.73 -6.47 4.92
C ARG A 42 -5.52 -7.96 4.65
N ASP A 43 -5.74 -8.42 3.43
CA ASP A 43 -5.55 -9.82 3.03
C ASP A 43 -4.09 -10.30 3.25
N MET A 44 -3.12 -9.38 3.16
CA MET A 44 -1.69 -9.65 3.32
C MET A 44 -1.19 -9.44 4.76
N GLY A 45 -2.05 -9.06 5.70
CA GLY A 45 -1.65 -8.71 7.07
C GLY A 45 -0.80 -7.43 7.15
N LEU A 46 -0.84 -6.59 6.13
CA LEU A 46 -0.11 -5.33 6.06
C LEU A 46 -0.87 -4.23 6.77
N GLN A 47 -0.21 -3.54 7.69
CA GLN A 47 -0.75 -2.41 8.42
C GLN A 47 0.30 -1.28 8.43
N GLY A 48 -0.17 -0.04 8.41
CA GLY A 48 0.69 1.10 8.67
C GLY A 48 0.82 1.34 10.18
N ALA A 49 1.88 2.02 10.60
CA ALA A 49 1.98 2.48 11.98
C ALA A 49 0.87 3.52 12.26
N VAL A 50 0.03 3.24 13.25
CA VAL A 50 -0.91 4.21 13.80
C VAL A 50 -0.15 5.01 14.85
N ARG A 51 0.00 6.32 14.65
CA ARG A 51 0.53 7.26 15.65
C ARG A 51 -0.62 7.99 16.33
#